data_AF-A0A9P5UQ23-F1
#
_entry.id   AF-A0A9P5UQ23-F1
#
_cell.length_a   1.000
_cell.length_b   1.000
_cell.length_c   1.000
_cell.angle_alpha   90.00
_cell.angle_beta   90.00
_cell.angle_gamma   90.00
#
_symmetry.space_group_name_H-M   'P 1'
#
loop_
_entity.id
_entity.type
_entity.pdbx_description
1 polymer ?
#
loop_
_entity_poly.entity_id
_entity_poly.type
_entity_poly.pdbx_seq_one_letter_code
_entity_poly.pdbx_strand_id
1 'polypeptide(L)'
;MLLLTNIELPYRSKIMVRRGWIPREKKDQSTRLDGLTDEEVTIEGLLRSGEQKASSFVPENSPDKNEWYSLDLPAMAEQCGAQPVVVEMLLDTPQHLIKPELIDKDIPVGRSPVVELRNHHKEYIVTW
;
A
#
# COMPACT_ATOMS: atom_id res chain seq x y z
N MET A 1 -2.51 -10.46 0.17
CA MET A 1 -2.08 -9.54 -0.90
C MET A 1 -2.21 -8.11 -0.38
N LEU A 2 -1.35 -7.19 -0.81
CA LEU A 2 -1.51 -5.77 -0.47
C LEU A 2 -2.68 -5.18 -1.27
N LEU A 3 -3.59 -4.47 -0.60
CA LEU A 3 -4.73 -3.78 -1.20
C LEU A 3 -4.36 -2.32 -1.46
N LEU A 4 -4.37 -1.96 -2.74
CA LEU A 4 -4.30 -0.59 -3.22
C LEU A 4 -5.70 -0.16 -3.66
N THR A 5 -6.12 1.03 -3.28
CA THR A 5 -7.42 1.58 -3.70
C THR A 5 -7.23 2.97 -4.28
N ASN A 6 -7.89 3.24 -5.39
CA ASN A 6 -7.92 4.57 -5.99
C ASN A 6 -8.98 5.42 -5.29
N ILE A 7 -8.58 6.58 -4.80
CA ILE A 7 -9.48 7.51 -4.10
C ILE A 7 -9.47 8.84 -4.84
N GLU A 8 -10.67 9.36 -5.09
CA GLU A 8 -10.86 10.66 -5.71
C GLU A 8 -10.83 11.76 -4.64
N LEU A 9 -9.98 12.76 -4.87
CA LEU A 9 -9.87 13.95 -4.04
C LEU A 9 -10.91 15.00 -4.46
N PRO A 10 -11.25 15.97 -3.60
CA PRO A 10 -12.22 17.04 -3.90
C PRO A 10 -11.94 17.82 -5.21
N TYR A 11 -10.70 17.85 -5.67
CA TYR A 11 -10.27 18.50 -6.92
C TYR A 11 -10.22 17.55 -8.14
N ARG A 12 -10.99 16.46 -8.13
CA ARG A 12 -11.06 15.42 -9.19
C ARG A 12 -9.72 14.76 -9.55
N SER A 13 -8.74 14.85 -8.66
CA SER A 13 -7.48 14.13 -8.79
C SER A 13 -7.60 12.78 -8.09
N LYS A 14 -7.08 11.71 -8.69
CA LYS A 14 -7.07 10.39 -8.08
C LYS A 14 -5.71 10.10 -7.45
N ILE A 15 -5.71 9.55 -6.26
CA ILE A 15 -4.51 9.07 -5.58
C ILE A 15 -4.65 7.58 -5.25
N MET A 16 -3.52 6.90 -5.16
CA MET A 16 -3.47 5.51 -4.73
C MET A 16 -3.23 5.45 -3.22
N VAL A 17 -4.05 4.67 -2.51
CA VAL A 17 -3.92 4.45 -1.07
C VAL A 17 -3.66 2.98 -0.79
N ARG A 18 -2.53 2.67 -0.14
CA ARG A 18 -2.25 1.34 0.43
C ARG A 18 -3.06 1.21 1.71
N ARG A 19 -4.15 0.44 1.67
CA ARG A 19 -5.04 0.20 2.82
C ARG A 19 -4.54 -0.90 3.74
N GLY A 20 -3.65 -1.77 3.27
CA GLY A 20 -3.09 -2.86 4.05
C GLY A 20 -3.20 -4.21 3.35
N TRP A 21 -3.05 -5.29 4.11
CA TRP A 21 -3.10 -6.66 3.61
C TRP A 21 -4.50 -7.25 3.72
N ILE A 22 -4.87 -8.02 2.69
CA ILE A 22 -6.11 -8.80 2.61
C ILE A 22 -5.80 -10.26 2.23
N PRO A 23 -6.66 -11.22 2.60
CA PRO A 23 -6.62 -12.59 2.09
C PRO A 23 -6.71 -12.64 0.55
N ARG A 24 -6.21 -13.71 -0.08
CA ARG A 24 -6.22 -13.82 -1.56
C ARG A 24 -7.62 -14.03 -2.10
N GLU A 25 -8.46 -14.70 -1.34
CA GLU A 25 -9.87 -14.99 -1.62
C GLU A 25 -10.67 -13.69 -1.74
N LYS A 26 -10.22 -12.63 -1.04
CA LYS A 26 -10.82 -11.30 -1.01
C LYS A 26 -10.23 -10.33 -2.04
N LYS A 27 -9.49 -10.85 -3.06
CA LYS A 27 -8.87 -10.04 -4.12
C LYS A 27 -9.91 -9.26 -4.93
N ASP A 28 -11.07 -9.86 -5.20
CA ASP A 28 -12.13 -9.24 -5.97
C ASP A 28 -12.90 -8.23 -5.10
N GLN A 29 -13.14 -7.02 -5.63
CA GLN A 29 -13.85 -5.97 -4.90
C GLN A 29 -15.27 -6.37 -4.48
N SER A 30 -15.95 -7.21 -5.27
CA SER A 30 -17.30 -7.70 -4.97
C SER A 30 -17.37 -8.56 -3.70
N THR A 31 -16.24 -9.11 -3.25
CA THR A 31 -16.15 -9.95 -2.05
C THR A 31 -15.93 -9.16 -0.76
N ARG A 32 -15.84 -7.83 -0.84
CA ARG A 32 -15.44 -6.95 0.27
C ARG A 32 -16.32 -5.69 0.37
N LEU A 33 -17.64 -5.90 0.27
CA LEU A 33 -18.66 -4.84 0.25
C LEU A 33 -18.67 -4.02 1.54
N ASP A 34 -18.48 -4.65 2.70
CA ASP A 34 -18.50 -3.97 4.01
C ASP A 34 -17.39 -2.92 4.17
N GLY A 35 -16.30 -3.04 3.38
CA GLY A 35 -15.18 -2.10 3.38
C GLY A 35 -15.24 -1.02 2.29
N LEU A 36 -16.34 -0.94 1.55
CA LEU A 36 -16.60 0.05 0.50
C LEU A 36 -17.64 1.05 1.01
N THR A 37 -17.32 2.32 0.89
CA THR A 37 -18.27 3.41 1.15
C THR A 37 -18.12 4.45 0.03
N ASP A 38 -19.25 5.02 -0.37
CA ASP A 38 -19.30 6.15 -1.30
C ASP A 38 -19.32 7.51 -0.56
N GLU A 39 -19.26 7.48 0.77
CA GLU A 39 -19.22 8.67 1.61
C GLU A 39 -17.82 9.29 1.66
N GLU A 40 -17.76 10.57 2.03
CA GLU A 40 -16.50 11.27 2.25
C GLU A 40 -15.76 10.68 3.46
N VAL A 41 -14.51 10.26 3.25
CA VAL A 41 -13.67 9.66 4.29
C VAL A 41 -12.40 10.47 4.49
N THR A 42 -11.96 10.59 5.74
CA THR A 42 -10.66 11.16 6.08
C THR A 42 -9.66 10.02 6.24
N ILE A 43 -8.51 10.12 5.57
CA ILE A 43 -7.45 9.11 5.62
C ILE A 43 -6.18 9.78 6.13
N GLU A 44 -5.68 9.29 7.25
CA GLU A 44 -4.36 9.64 7.76
C GLU A 44 -3.34 8.64 7.23
N GLY A 45 -2.23 9.14 6.70
CA GLY A 45 -1.27 8.28 6.02
C GLY A 45 0.06 8.96 5.75
N LEU A 46 1.07 8.14 5.45
CA LEU A 46 2.38 8.61 5.03
C LEU A 46 2.45 8.64 3.50
N LEU A 47 2.76 9.81 2.95
CA LEU A 47 3.05 9.95 1.53
C LEU A 47 4.38 9.27 1.22
N ARG A 48 4.39 8.40 0.22
CA ARG A 48 5.60 7.76 -0.30
C ARG A 48 5.77 8.13 -1.77
N SER A 49 6.95 8.64 -2.12
CA SER A 49 7.48 8.55 -3.48
C SER A 49 7.95 7.10 -3.70
N GLY A 50 7.81 6.59 -4.93
CA GLY A 50 7.84 5.15 -5.23
C GLY A 50 9.07 4.42 -4.70
N GLU A 51 8.89 3.14 -4.37
CA GLU A 51 9.98 2.26 -3.96
C GLU A 51 10.64 1.67 -5.22
N GLN A 52 11.95 1.90 -5.37
CA GLN A 52 12.72 1.22 -6.42
C GLN A 52 12.72 -0.29 -6.18
N LYS A 53 12.82 -1.08 -7.25
CA LYS A 53 12.89 -2.55 -7.18
C LYS A 53 13.98 -2.96 -6.18
N ALA A 54 13.55 -3.52 -5.04
CA ALA A 54 14.43 -3.76 -3.89
C ALA A 54 15.57 -4.75 -4.19
N SER A 55 15.36 -5.66 -5.15
CA SER A 55 16.37 -6.66 -5.55
C SER A 55 16.03 -7.31 -6.90
N SER A 56 17.06 -7.80 -7.61
CA SER A 56 16.92 -8.56 -8.86
C SER A 56 16.15 -9.88 -8.70
N PHE A 57 15.99 -10.38 -7.47
CA PHE A 57 15.21 -11.59 -7.17
C PHE A 57 13.69 -11.35 -7.13
N VAL A 58 13.24 -10.09 -7.15
CA VAL A 58 11.81 -9.78 -7.22
C VAL A 58 11.34 -9.99 -8.68
N PRO A 59 10.28 -10.79 -8.91
CA PRO A 59 9.69 -10.96 -10.24
C PRO A 59 9.30 -9.62 -10.87
N GLU A 60 9.15 -9.60 -12.19
CA GLU A 60 8.63 -8.43 -12.90
C GLU A 60 7.13 -8.28 -12.67
N ASN A 61 6.66 -7.02 -12.66
CA ASN A 61 5.25 -6.70 -12.59
C ASN A 61 4.52 -7.22 -13.84
N SER A 62 3.25 -7.60 -13.69
CA SER A 62 2.37 -8.01 -14.79
C SER A 62 1.12 -7.10 -14.80
N PRO A 63 1.19 -5.92 -15.44
CA PRO A 63 0.09 -4.95 -15.49
C PRO A 63 -1.19 -5.54 -16.09
N ASP A 64 -1.07 -6.40 -17.11
CA ASP A 64 -2.20 -7.05 -17.78
C ASP A 64 -3.05 -7.93 -16.84
N LYS A 65 -2.42 -8.50 -15.81
CA LYS A 65 -3.07 -9.34 -14.80
C LYS A 65 -3.36 -8.59 -13.50
N ASN A 66 -3.04 -7.29 -13.45
CA ASN A 66 -3.05 -6.47 -12.25
C ASN A 66 -2.27 -7.12 -11.09
N GLU A 67 -1.08 -7.66 -11.41
CA GLU A 67 -0.17 -8.27 -10.45
C GLU A 67 1.09 -7.43 -10.31
N TRP A 68 1.29 -6.89 -9.11
CA TRP A 68 2.37 -5.96 -8.80
C TRP A 68 3.22 -6.54 -7.67
N TYR A 69 4.47 -6.87 -8.01
CA TYR A 69 5.48 -7.41 -7.10
C TYR A 69 6.40 -6.30 -6.54
N SER A 70 6.58 -5.21 -7.30
CA SER A 70 7.25 -3.97 -6.88
C SER A 70 6.38 -2.75 -7.14
N LEU A 71 6.56 -1.69 -6.34
CA LEU A 71 5.81 -0.44 -6.47
C LEU A 71 6.39 0.50 -7.53
N ASP A 72 6.10 0.14 -8.77
CA ASP A 72 6.31 0.99 -9.93
C ASP A 72 5.18 2.03 -10.03
N LEU A 73 5.32 3.15 -9.30
CA LEU A 73 4.27 4.17 -9.25
C LEU A 73 3.90 4.77 -10.60
N PRO A 74 4.84 5.09 -11.51
CA PRO A 74 4.49 5.57 -12.86
C PRO A 74 3.57 4.60 -13.61
N ALA A 75 3.95 3.31 -13.68
CA ALA A 75 3.16 2.31 -14.40
C ALA A 75 1.80 2.07 -13.74
N MET A 76 1.75 2.01 -12.40
CA MET A 76 0.51 1.84 -11.65
C MET A 76 -0.43 3.04 -11.81
N ALA A 77 0.12 4.25 -11.78
CA ALA A 77 -0.62 5.50 -11.94
C ALA A 77 -1.25 5.60 -13.33
N GLU A 78 -0.52 5.23 -14.38
CA GLU A 78 -1.03 5.19 -15.75
C GLU A 78 -2.20 4.21 -15.89
N GLN A 79 -2.07 2.99 -15.34
CA GLN A 79 -3.16 2.01 -15.37
C GLN A 79 -4.40 2.45 -14.57
N CYS A 80 -4.20 3.20 -13.48
CA CYS A 80 -5.28 3.63 -12.60
C CYS A 80 -5.87 5.01 -12.94
N GLY A 81 -5.25 5.77 -13.83
CA GLY A 81 -5.57 7.19 -14.06
C GLY A 81 -5.38 8.04 -12.80
N ALA A 82 -4.38 7.70 -11.98
CA ALA A 82 -4.06 8.36 -10.71
C ALA A 82 -2.76 9.16 -10.81
N GLN A 83 -2.48 9.98 -9.81
CA GLN A 83 -1.17 10.61 -9.67
C GLN A 83 -0.10 9.57 -9.27
N PRO A 84 1.18 9.74 -9.67
CA PRO A 84 2.28 8.81 -9.36
C PRO A 84 2.77 8.93 -7.91
N VAL A 85 1.83 8.95 -6.98
CA VAL A 85 2.04 9.03 -5.53
C VAL A 85 1.22 7.95 -4.86
N VAL A 86 1.74 7.41 -3.76
CA VAL A 86 1.00 6.45 -2.95
C VAL A 86 0.98 6.90 -1.49
N VAL A 87 -0.19 6.81 -0.89
CA VAL A 87 -0.38 7.08 0.55
C VAL A 87 -0.45 5.74 1.28
N GLU A 88 0.44 5.55 2.25
CA GLU A 88 0.40 4.43 3.17
C GLU A 88 -0.55 4.77 4.31
N MET A 89 -1.74 4.16 4.33
CA MET A 89 -2.74 4.41 5.37
C MET A 89 -2.20 3.98 6.73
N LEU A 90 -2.23 4.90 7.69
CA LEU A 90 -1.96 4.59 9.09
C LEU A 90 -3.24 4.04 9.71
N LEU A 91 -3.10 2.96 10.46
CA LEU A 91 -4.16 2.50 11.34
C LEU A 91 -3.87 3.04 12.74
N ASP A 92 -4.86 3.68 13.36
CA ASP A 92 -4.81 4.08 14.78
C ASP A 92 -4.71 2.87 15.72
N THR A 93 -4.98 1.67 15.21
CA THR A 93 -4.83 0.43 15.96
C THR A 93 -3.38 -0.07 15.87
N PRO A 94 -2.65 -0.15 17.00
CA PRO A 94 -1.33 -0.76 17.05
C PRO A 94 -1.35 -2.16 16.43
N GLN A 95 -0.33 -2.54 15.66
CA GLN A 95 -0.30 -3.84 14.96
C GLN A 95 -0.58 -5.06 15.85
N HIS A 96 -0.15 -5.03 17.11
CA HIS A 96 -0.35 -6.11 18.07
C HIS A 96 -1.79 -6.17 18.62
N LEU A 97 -2.61 -5.14 18.37
CA LEU A 97 -4.03 -5.06 18.70
C LEU A 97 -4.94 -5.31 17.49
N ILE A 98 -4.36 -5.49 16.30
CA ILE A 98 -5.11 -5.91 15.11
C ILE A 98 -5.54 -7.36 15.35
N LYS A 99 -6.81 -7.51 15.74
CA LYS A 99 -7.41 -8.82 15.95
C LYS A 99 -7.62 -9.53 14.61
N PRO A 100 -7.48 -10.87 14.54
CA PRO A 100 -7.85 -11.66 13.37
C PRO A 100 -9.29 -11.38 12.90
N GLU A 101 -10.16 -10.99 13.83
CA GLU A 101 -11.54 -10.57 13.59
C GLU A 101 -11.70 -9.43 12.57
N LEU A 102 -10.69 -8.56 12.39
CA LEU A 102 -10.71 -7.51 11.37
C LEU A 102 -10.53 -8.07 9.96
N ILE A 103 -9.75 -9.15 9.82
CA ILE A 103 -9.58 -9.88 8.55
C ILE A 103 -10.88 -10.59 8.18
N ASP A 104 -11.55 -11.17 9.18
CA ASP A 104 -12.86 -11.82 9.01
C ASP A 104 -13.94 -10.81 8.61
N LYS A 105 -13.89 -9.57 9.15
CA LYS A 105 -14.80 -8.46 8.83
C LYS A 105 -14.44 -7.64 7.58
N ASP A 106 -13.59 -8.16 6.68
CA ASP A 106 -13.23 -7.48 5.42
C ASP A 106 -12.47 -6.16 5.56
N ILE A 107 -11.91 -5.88 6.75
CA ILE A 107 -11.18 -4.64 7.02
C ILE A 107 -9.68 -4.86 6.67
N PRO A 108 -9.11 -4.07 5.74
CA PRO A 108 -7.70 -4.18 5.39
C PRO A 108 -6.78 -3.91 6.59
N VAL A 109 -5.77 -4.77 6.76
CA VAL A 109 -4.82 -4.68 7.88
C VAL A 109 -3.55 -3.93 7.44
N GLY A 110 -3.44 -2.67 7.86
CA GLY A 110 -2.27 -1.82 7.66
C GLY A 110 -1.01 -2.34 8.38
N ARG A 111 0.15 -1.85 7.95
CA ARG A 111 1.42 -2.09 8.63
C ARG A 111 1.75 -0.88 9.52
N SER A 112 2.39 -1.11 10.67
CA SER A 112 2.98 -0.01 11.44
C SER A 112 4.00 0.68 10.53
N PRO A 113 4.03 2.02 10.48
CA PRO A 113 5.00 2.72 9.66
C PRO A 113 6.41 2.39 10.16
N VAL A 114 7.14 1.57 9.41
CA VAL A 114 8.57 1.34 9.65
C VAL A 114 9.32 2.32 8.76
N VAL A 115 9.95 3.32 9.37
CA VAL A 115 10.91 4.16 8.66
C VAL A 115 12.24 3.44 8.69
N GLU A 116 12.54 2.66 7.65
CA GLU A 116 13.86 2.04 7.49
C GLU A 116 14.89 3.10 7.07
N LEU A 117 15.53 3.74 8.06
CA LEU A 117 16.73 4.52 7.82
C LEU A 117 17.85 3.55 7.47
N ARG A 118 18.28 3.55 6.21
CA ARG A 118 19.38 2.71 5.72
C ARG A 118 20.66 3.07 6.48
N ASN A 119 21.02 2.22 7.42
CA ASN A 119 22.11 2.50 8.33
C ASN A 119 23.43 1.88 7.85
N HIS A 120 24.30 2.70 7.25
CA HIS A 120 25.61 2.32 6.72
C HIS A 120 26.71 2.18 7.79
N HIS A 121 26.37 1.87 9.06
CA HIS A 121 27.37 1.80 10.14
C HIS A 121 28.50 0.77 9.94
N LYS A 122 28.35 -0.21 9.05
CA LYS A 122 29.42 -1.19 8.76
C LYS A 122 30.58 -0.64 7.91
N GLU A 123 30.41 0.52 7.27
CA GLU A 123 31.48 1.16 6.49
C GLU A 123 32.51 1.88 7.36
N TYR A 124 32.20 2.21 8.62
CA TYR A 124 33.13 2.91 9.52
C TYR A 124 34.19 2.03 10.18
N ILE A 125 34.12 0.70 10.03
CA ILE A 125 35.08 -0.22 10.66
C ILE A 125 36.39 -0.32 9.85
N VAL A 126 36.37 0.02 8.56
CA VAL A 126 37.53 -0.18 7.66
C VAL A 126 38.46 1.05 7.62
N THR A 127 38.13 2.13 8.31
CA THR A 127 38.88 3.41 8.22
C THR A 127 39.54 3.86 9.53
N TRP A 128 39.64 3.00 10.55
CA TRP A 128 40.42 3.26 11.77
C TRP A 128 41.54 2.23 11.97
#